data_AF-A0A1N7GI13-F1
#
_entry.id   AF-A0A1N7GI13-F1
#
_cell.length_a   1.000
_cell.length_b   1.000
_cell.length_c   1.000
_cell.angle_alpha   90.00
_cell.angle_beta   90.00
_cell.angle_gamma   90.00
#
_symmetry.space_group_name_H-M   'P 1'
#
loop_
_entity.id
_entity.type
_entity.pdbx_description
1 polymer ?
#
loop_
_entity_poly.entity_id
_entity_poly.type
_entity_poly.pdbx_seq_one_letter_code
_entity_poly.pdbx_strand_id
1 'polypeptide(L)'
;MDADILEYAEHLVAAGKAAIVTAVFNDAVNEKRIADQRALALLRERARQADPARVARMARHVNRQLTEHGFPAAWPSTSSIHQSGSQ
;
A
#
# COMPACT_ATOMS: atom_id res chain seq x y z
N MET A 1 -1.92 -14.22 -19.76
CA MET A 1 -1.56 -12.82 -20.08
C MET A 1 -2.76 -12.25 -20.81
N ASP A 2 -3.18 -11.03 -20.45
CA ASP A 2 -4.31 -10.37 -21.10
C ASP A 2 -3.98 -10.07 -22.56
N ALA A 3 -4.89 -10.40 -23.48
CA ALA A 3 -4.66 -10.28 -24.92
C ALA A 3 -4.51 -8.82 -25.34
N ASP A 4 -5.29 -7.92 -24.74
CA ASP A 4 -5.26 -6.49 -25.06
C ASP A 4 -3.93 -5.86 -24.63
N ILE A 5 -3.36 -6.35 -23.53
CA ILE A 5 -2.06 -5.89 -23.02
C ILE A 5 -0.92 -6.35 -23.95
N LEU A 6 -1.01 -7.56 -24.50
CA LEU A 6 -0.02 -8.05 -25.46
C LEU A 6 -0.07 -7.25 -26.76
N GLU A 7 -1.27 -7.05 -27.32
CA GLU A 7 -1.49 -6.27 -28.55
C GLU A 7 -0.94 -4.84 -28.40
N TYR A 8 -1.19 -4.21 -27.25
CA TYR A 8 -0.65 -2.89 -26.95
C TYR A 8 0.89 -2.89 -26.89
N ALA A 9 1.50 -3.89 -26.25
CA ALA A 9 2.96 -3.99 -26.18
C ALA A 9 3.59 -4.20 -27.58
N GLU A 10 2.96 -5.02 -28.42
CA GLU A 10 3.38 -5.21 -29.81
C GLU A 10 3.24 -3.92 -30.62
N HIS A 11 2.15 -3.17 -30.43
CA HIS A 11 1.96 -1.84 -31.04
C HIS A 11 3.08 -0.87 -30.64
N LEU A 12 3.50 -0.86 -29.38
CA LEU A 12 4.60 0.00 -28.92
C LEU A 12 5.94 -0.37 -29.57
N VAL A 13 6.20 -1.66 -29.80
CA VAL A 13 7.39 -2.12 -30.53
C VAL A 13 7.31 -1.73 -31.99
N ALA A 14 6.16 -1.96 -32.65
CA ALA A 14 5.95 -1.58 -34.04
C ALA A 14 6.09 -0.06 -34.27
N ALA A 15 5.70 0.75 -33.29
CA ALA A 15 5.87 2.20 -33.30
C ALA A 15 7.29 2.67 -32.96
N GLY A 16 8.24 1.75 -32.71
CA GLY A 16 9.62 2.07 -32.33
C GLY A 16 9.78 2.68 -30.93
N LYS A 17 8.75 2.60 -30.09
CA LYS A 17 8.76 3.13 -28.72
C LYS A 17 9.44 2.20 -27.72
N ALA A 18 9.58 0.93 -28.07
CA ALA A 18 10.33 -0.06 -27.31
C ALA A 18 11.07 -1.02 -28.25
N ALA A 19 12.21 -1.55 -27.81
CA ALA A 19 13.01 -2.47 -28.62
C ALA A 19 12.34 -3.83 -28.79
N ILE A 20 11.69 -4.32 -27.72
CA ILE A 20 10.99 -5.61 -27.67
C ILE A 20 9.85 -5.54 -26.66
N VAL A 21 8.88 -6.44 -26.79
CA VAL A 21 7.72 -6.58 -25.90
C VAL A 21 8.14 -6.70 -24.42
N THR A 22 9.19 -7.47 -24.13
CA THR A 22 9.71 -7.62 -22.75
C THR A 22 10.21 -6.30 -22.15
N ALA A 23 10.73 -5.38 -22.95
CA ALA A 23 11.18 -4.07 -22.46
C ALA A 23 9.99 -3.25 -21.96
N VAL A 24 8.87 -3.26 -22.68
CA VAL A 24 7.60 -2.60 -22.26
C VAL A 24 7.16 -3.11 -20.88
N PHE A 25 7.21 -4.42 -20.66
CA PHE A 25 6.82 -5.00 -19.37
C PHE A 25 7.77 -4.63 -18.24
N ASN A 26 9.07 -4.67 -18.51
CA ASN A 26 10.07 -4.31 -17.52
C ASN A 26 9.92 -2.83 -17.11
N ASP A 27 9.65 -1.95 -18.07
CA ASP A 27 9.39 -0.54 -17.81
C ASP A 27 8.14 -0.36 -16.94
N ALA A 28 7.03 -1.01 -17.30
CA ALA A 28 5.79 -0.95 -16.52
C ALA A 28 5.95 -1.47 -15.08
N VAL A 29 6.66 -2.59 -14.89
CA VAL A 29 6.96 -3.15 -13.57
C VAL A 29 7.85 -2.20 -12.76
N ASN A 30 8.86 -1.59 -13.39
CA ASN A 30 9.74 -0.66 -12.72
C ASN A 30 9.03 0.64 -12.35
N GLU A 31 8.17 1.18 -13.22
CA GLU A 31 7.33 2.33 -12.92
C GLU A 31 6.40 2.06 -11.74
N LYS A 32 5.73 0.91 -11.72
CA LYS A 32 4.91 0.49 -10.58
C LYS A 32 5.73 0.42 -9.29
N ARG A 33 6.90 -0.20 -9.34
CA ARG A 33 7.81 -0.30 -8.18
C ARG A 33 8.21 1.08 -7.66
N ILE A 34 8.53 2.02 -8.55
CA ILE A 34 8.88 3.40 -8.18
C ILE A 34 7.68 4.11 -7.54
N ALA A 35 6.48 3.95 -8.10
CA ALA A 35 5.26 4.52 -7.55
C ALA A 35 4.97 3.97 -6.14
N ASP A 36 5.08 2.66 -5.96
CA ASP A 36 4.89 1.98 -4.67
C ASP A 36 5.92 2.48 -3.63
N GLN A 37 7.19 2.62 -4.03
CA GLN A 37 8.23 3.15 -3.16
C GLN A 37 7.97 4.60 -2.73
N ARG A 38 7.51 5.44 -3.66
CA ARG A 38 7.14 6.83 -3.35
C ARG A 38 5.94 6.91 -2.41
N ALA A 39 4.92 6.07 -2.63
CA ALA A 39 3.76 5.99 -1.75
C ALA A 39 4.18 5.58 -0.32
N LEU A 40 5.01 4.55 -0.19
CA LEU A 40 5.54 4.12 1.10
C LEU A 40 6.42 5.19 1.77
N ALA A 41 7.23 5.92 1.00
CA ALA A 41 8.03 7.02 1.53
C ALA A 41 7.14 8.14 2.10
N LEU A 42 6.07 8.50 1.38
CA LEU A 42 5.10 9.49 1.84
C LEU A 42 4.37 9.02 3.11
N LEU A 43 3.97 7.75 3.17
CA LEU A 43 3.35 7.18 4.37
C LEU A 43 4.30 7.22 5.57
N ARG A 44 5.57 6.87 5.39
CA ARG A 44 6.60 6.95 6.45
C ARG A 44 6.85 8.38 6.92
N GLU A 45 6.87 9.34 6.02
CA GLU A 45 7.00 10.76 6.36
C GLU A 45 5.81 11.23 7.19
N ARG A 46 4.58 10.94 6.74
CA ARG A 46 3.35 11.28 7.47
C ARG A 46 3.30 10.62 8.85
N ALA A 47 3.75 9.36 8.95
CA ALA A 47 3.82 8.65 10.22
C ALA A 47 4.82 9.29 11.20
N ARG A 48 5.97 9.79 10.72
CA ARG A 48 6.94 10.52 11.56
C ARG A 48 6.38 11.83 12.13
N GLN A 49 5.49 12.49 11.38
CA GLN A 49 4.85 13.74 11.81
C GLN A 49 3.56 13.51 12.61
N ALA A 50 3.06 12.28 12.70
CA ALA A 50 1.80 11.99 13.35
C ALA A 50 1.94 12.07 14.88
N ASP A 51 1.00 12.73 15.55
CA ASP A 51 0.85 12.68 17.00
C ASP A 51 0.33 11.30 17.42
N PRO A 52 1.13 10.47 18.13
CA PRO A 52 0.73 9.13 18.55
C PRO A 52 -0.50 9.14 19.47
N ALA A 53 -0.67 10.17 20.31
CA ALA A 53 -1.79 10.27 21.22
C ALA A 53 -3.09 10.56 20.47
N ARG A 54 -3.04 11.42 19.44
CA ARG A 54 -4.18 11.67 18.55
C ARG A 54 -4.58 10.40 17.78
N VAL A 55 -3.61 9.66 17.24
CA VAL A 55 -3.87 8.39 16.54
C VAL A 55 -4.52 7.37 17.47
N ALA A 56 -4.03 7.23 18.71
CA ALA A 56 -4.63 6.32 19.70
C ALA A 56 -6.06 6.71 20.10
N ARG A 57 -6.38 8.01 20.18
CA ARG A 57 -7.76 8.47 20.40
C ARG A 57 -8.67 8.12 19.22
N MET A 58 -8.20 8.36 18.01
CA MET A 58 -8.93 8.02 16.79
C MET A 58 -9.17 6.51 16.67
N ALA A 59 -8.15 5.68 16.90
CA ALA A 59 -8.29 4.22 16.86
C ALA A 59 -9.33 3.69 17.86
N ARG A 60 -9.32 4.20 19.10
CA ARG A 60 -10.34 3.86 20.12
C ARG A 60 -11.74 4.29 19.69
N HIS A 61 -11.87 5.47 19.10
CA HIS A 61 -13.17 5.95 18.62
C HIS A 61 -13.72 5.07 17.50
N VAL A 62 -12.90 4.72 16.50
CA VAL A 62 -13.34 3.87 15.38
C VAL A 62 -13.65 2.45 15.86
N ASN A 63 -12.82 1.87 16.73
CA ASN A 63 -13.11 0.55 17.32
C ASN A 63 -14.44 0.55 18.08
N ARG A 64 -14.76 1.62 18.82
CA ARG A 64 -16.05 1.74 19.50
C ARG A 64 -17.20 1.73 18.48
N GLN A 65 -17.11 2.51 17.41
CA GLN A 65 -18.12 2.52 16.35
C GLN A 65 -18.28 1.16 15.67
N LEU A 66 -17.17 0.46 15.38
CA LEU A 66 -17.22 -0.89 14.81
C LEU A 66 -18.01 -1.83 15.72
N THR A 67 -17.67 -1.86 17.01
CA THR A 67 -18.36 -2.71 17.98
C THR A 67 -19.83 -2.33 18.16
N GLU A 68 -20.16 -1.04 18.19
CA GLU A 68 -21.55 -0.54 18.27
C GLU A 68 -22.41 -1.01 17.08
N HIS A 69 -21.79 -1.20 15.91
CA HIS A 69 -22.44 -1.71 14.71
C HIS A 69 -22.28 -3.22 14.47
N GLY A 70 -21.82 -3.97 15.48
CA GLY A 70 -21.70 -5.44 15.41
C GLY A 70 -20.48 -5.95 14.64
N PHE A 71 -19.53 -5.08 14.29
CA PHE A 71 -18.25 -5.46 13.69
C PHE A 71 -17.17 -5.64 14.77
N PRO A 72 -16.21 -6.56 14.57
CA PRO A 72 -15.08 -6.68 15.46
C PRO A 72 -14.20 -5.42 15.42
N ALA A 73 -13.55 -5.09 16.53
CA ALA A 73 -12.55 -4.03 16.59
C ALA A 73 -11.40 -4.31 15.61
N ALA A 74 -11.04 -3.30 14.80
CA ALA A 74 -10.05 -3.46 13.73
C ALA A 74 -8.60 -3.22 14.18
N TRP A 75 -8.40 -2.45 15.26
CA TRP A 75 -7.06 -2.15 15.78
C TRP A 75 -6.84 -2.69 17.19
N PRO A 76 -5.69 -3.33 17.48
CA PRO A 76 -5.35 -3.70 18.84
C PRO A 76 -5.17 -2.45 19.69
N SER A 77 -5.79 -2.44 20.87
CA SER A 77 -5.57 -1.39 21.86
C SER A 77 -4.08 -1.35 22.21
N THR A 78 -3.48 -0.16 22.26
CA THR A 78 -2.05 0.05 22.57
C THR A 78 -1.58 -0.57 23.89
N SER A 79 -2.50 -1.01 24.75
CA SER A 79 -2.23 -1.79 25.96
C SER A 79 -1.76 -3.24 25.71
N SER A 80 -1.93 -3.80 24.51
CA SER A 80 -1.60 -5.21 24.22
C SER A 80 -0.18 -5.46 23.71
N ILE A 81 0.60 -4.40 23.39
CA ILE A 81 1.94 -4.55 22.80
C ILE A 81 3.02 -4.87 23.87
N HIS A 82 2.73 -4.67 25.16
CA HIS A 82 3.70 -4.88 26.24
C HIS A 82 3.67 -6.25 26.95
N GLN A 83 2.83 -7.20 26.51
CA GLN A 83 2.72 -8.52 27.18
C GLN A 83 3.40 -9.70 26.47
N SER A 84 4.06 -9.48 25.32
CA SER A 84 4.79 -10.55 24.63
C SER A 84 6.30 -10.40 24.86
N GLY A 85 6.76 -10.67 26.09
CA GLY A 85 8.17 -10.58 26.43
C GLY A 85 8.48 -11.02 27.85
N SER A 86 7.99 -12.17 28.28
CA SER A 86 8.51 -12.92 29.43
C SER A 86 7.96 -14.34 29.42
N GLN A 87 8.71 -15.26 28.83
CA GLN A 87 8.86 -16.64 29.28
C GLN A 87 10.30 -17.08 29.00
#